data_AF-A0A067CQJ6-F1
#
_entry.id   AF-A0A067CQJ6-F1
#
_cell.length_a   1.000
_cell.length_b   1.000
_cell.length_c   1.000
_cell.angle_alpha   90.00
_cell.angle_beta   90.00
_cell.angle_gamma   90.00
#
_symmetry.space_group_name_H-M   'P 1'
#
loop_
_entity.id
_entity.type
_entity.pdbx_description
1 polymer ?
#
loop_
_entity_poly.entity_id
_entity_poly.type
_entity_poly.pdbx_seq_one_letter_code
_entity_poly.pdbx_strand_id
1 'polypeptide(L)'
;MYLQSVPPTDTIVALTLVHRINQLFLQCPTIDDHRALVKSIVVAVPTLVPRLVELVTQGDVAPTMVGLQALYHLSCDTSGAMHVVHHGGVELCFGLLPMATTMLCAMLLDVLDQLVAIAPAATLRVATLRHTRLLLAKVHDERRTTSNSVSSWVPAALRLLDCALHVPAVAAKVATLNTAHVYSLHALMPLPRPLALRVERLLCSKEDEDCT
;
A
#
# COMPACT_ATOMS: atom_id res chain seq x y z
N MET A 1 26.11 -13.97 17.68
CA MET A 1 25.24 -14.53 16.63
C MET A 1 25.56 -13.75 15.36
N TYR A 2 26.38 -14.33 14.47
CA TYR A 2 26.90 -13.62 13.30
C TYR A 2 25.78 -13.44 12.27
N LEU A 3 25.45 -12.18 11.97
CA LEU A 3 24.75 -11.79 10.77
C LEU A 3 25.60 -12.25 9.58
N GLN A 4 25.19 -13.33 8.93
CA GLN A 4 25.72 -13.68 7.62
C GLN A 4 25.25 -12.59 6.66
N SER A 5 26.11 -11.61 6.42
CA SER A 5 25.96 -10.64 5.35
C SER A 5 25.94 -11.41 4.03
N VAL A 6 24.78 -11.40 3.37
CA VAL A 6 24.66 -11.71 1.94
C VAL A 6 25.76 -10.94 1.21
N PRO A 7 26.53 -11.59 0.31
CA PRO A 7 27.69 -10.95 -0.29
C PRO A 7 27.29 -9.68 -1.06
N PRO A 8 28.08 -8.59 -0.98
CA PRO A 8 27.77 -7.30 -1.61
C PRO A 8 27.66 -7.37 -3.14
N THR A 9 28.22 -8.42 -3.76
CA THR A 9 28.18 -8.65 -5.20
C THR A 9 26.76 -8.88 -5.73
N ASP A 10 25.92 -9.59 -4.98
CA ASP A 10 24.55 -9.89 -5.42
C ASP A 10 23.64 -8.66 -5.35
N THR A 11 23.81 -7.83 -4.31
CA THR A 11 23.04 -6.58 -4.14
C THR A 11 23.36 -5.55 -5.23
N ILE A 12 24.63 -5.38 -5.59
CA ILE A 12 25.03 -4.43 -6.66
C ILE A 12 24.47 -4.89 -8.01
N VAL A 13 24.54 -6.19 -8.31
CA VAL A 13 23.97 -6.75 -9.55
C VAL A 13 22.45 -6.57 -9.58
N ALA A 14 21.77 -6.83 -8.47
CA ALA A 14 20.34 -6.59 -8.34
C ALA A 14 19.99 -5.11 -8.52
N LEU A 15 20.69 -4.20 -7.86
CA LEU A 15 20.51 -2.75 -8.01
C LEU A 15 20.72 -2.28 -9.44
N THR A 16 21.77 -2.77 -10.10
CA THR A 16 22.07 -2.42 -11.50
C THR A 16 20.95 -2.89 -12.43
N LEU A 17 20.46 -4.12 -12.24
CA LEU A 17 19.34 -4.66 -12.99
C LEU A 17 18.06 -3.84 -12.76
N VAL A 18 17.73 -3.54 -11.51
CA VAL A 18 16.53 -2.78 -11.15
C VAL A 18 16.62 -1.35 -11.68
N HIS A 19 17.78 -0.71 -11.59
CA HIS A 19 18.01 0.61 -12.15
C HIS A 19 17.81 0.61 -13.67
N ARG A 20 18.35 -0.39 -14.37
CA ARG A 20 18.16 -0.55 -15.81
C ARG A 20 16.69 -0.76 -16.16
N ILE A 21 15.95 -1.54 -15.38
CA ILE A 21 14.51 -1.75 -15.56
C ILE A 21 13.75 -0.43 -15.42
N ASN A 22 14.04 0.35 -14.38
CA ASN A 22 13.42 1.66 -14.19
C ASN A 22 13.74 2.63 -15.34
N GLN A 23 14.98 2.61 -15.86
CA GLN A 23 15.34 3.40 -17.04
C GLN A 23 14.54 2.99 -18.29
N LEU A 24 14.30 1.70 -18.50
CA LEU A 24 13.47 1.22 -19.60
C LEU A 24 12.02 1.73 -19.48
N PHE A 25 11.46 1.74 -18.26
CA PHE A 25 10.13 2.29 -18.04
C PHE A 25 10.02 3.79 -18.31
N LEU A 26 11.10 4.56 -18.10
CA LEU A 26 11.16 5.98 -18.47
C LEU A 26 11.17 6.20 -19.99
N GLN A 27 11.51 5.18 -20.78
CA GLN A 27 11.52 5.26 -22.24
C GLN A 27 10.17 4.86 -22.87
N CYS A 28 9.22 4.35 -22.09
CA CYS A 28 7.89 3.98 -22.57
C CYS A 28 7.06 5.25 -22.82
N PRO A 29 6.66 5.56 -24.08
CA PRO A 29 5.89 6.76 -24.39
C PRO A 29 4.41 6.62 -24.01
N THR A 30 3.91 5.40 -23.86
CA THR A 30 2.51 5.12 -23.51
C THR A 30 2.39 4.10 -22.38
N ILE A 31 1.22 4.08 -21.73
CA ILE A 31 0.89 3.08 -20.70
C ILE A 31 0.79 1.66 -21.28
N ASP A 32 0.45 1.52 -22.56
CA ASP A 32 0.36 0.21 -23.22
C ASP A 32 1.75 -0.38 -23.49
N ASP A 33 2.71 0.47 -23.90
CA ASP A 33 4.12 0.07 -24.02
C ASP A 33 4.68 -0.33 -22.64
N HIS A 34 4.31 0.41 -21.60
CA HIS A 34 4.69 0.11 -20.22
C HIS A 34 4.19 -1.28 -19.81
N ARG A 35 2.90 -1.57 -20.04
CA ARG A 35 2.30 -2.87 -19.72
C ARG A 35 2.91 -4.02 -20.53
N ALA A 36 3.18 -3.79 -21.83
CA ALA A 36 3.85 -4.77 -22.67
C ALA A 36 5.26 -5.09 -22.16
N LEU A 37 6.01 -4.07 -21.74
CA LEU A 37 7.33 -4.23 -21.14
C LEU A 37 7.25 -5.01 -19.81
N VAL A 38 6.30 -4.71 -18.93
CA VAL A 38 6.08 -5.48 -17.69
C VAL A 38 5.87 -6.96 -18.00
N LYS A 39 4.97 -7.30 -18.93
CA LYS A 39 4.73 -8.70 -19.32
C LYS A 39 6.00 -9.38 -19.80
N SER A 40 6.78 -8.71 -20.65
CA SER A 40 8.06 -9.24 -21.13
C SER A 40 9.05 -9.47 -20.00
N ILE A 41 9.15 -8.54 -19.05
CA ILE A 41 10.09 -8.63 -17.93
C ILE A 41 9.70 -9.75 -16.97
N VAL A 42 8.43 -9.87 -16.61
CA VAL A 42 7.95 -10.92 -15.68
C VAL A 42 8.20 -12.32 -16.26
N VAL A 43 8.01 -12.49 -17.57
CA VAL A 43 8.31 -13.76 -18.25
C VAL A 43 9.82 -14.01 -18.34
N ALA A 44 10.61 -12.99 -18.68
CA ALA A 44 12.06 -13.14 -18.85
C ALA A 44 12.81 -13.32 -17.51
N VAL A 45 12.31 -12.74 -16.42
CA VAL A 45 12.99 -12.69 -15.12
C VAL A 45 11.99 -13.03 -13.99
N PRO A 46 11.62 -14.31 -13.82
CA PRO A 46 10.63 -14.71 -12.82
C PRO A 46 11.09 -14.47 -11.37
N THR A 47 12.40 -14.38 -11.14
CA THR A 47 12.98 -14.10 -9.81
C THR A 47 13.06 -12.60 -9.48
N LEU A 48 12.59 -11.71 -10.37
CA LEU A 48 12.70 -10.27 -10.17
C LEU A 48 11.95 -9.79 -8.93
N VAL A 49 10.69 -10.19 -8.75
CA VAL A 49 9.88 -9.75 -7.60
C VAL A 49 10.47 -10.25 -6.27
N PRO A 50 10.84 -11.54 -6.09
CA PRO A 50 11.55 -11.98 -4.89
C PRO A 50 12.81 -11.15 -4.59
N ARG A 51 13.64 -10.88 -5.61
CA ARG A 51 14.85 -10.05 -5.46
C ARG A 51 14.53 -8.60 -5.08
N LEU A 52 13.45 -8.04 -5.60
CA LEU A 52 12.97 -6.71 -5.21
C LEU A 52 12.52 -6.69 -3.75
N VAL A 53 11.80 -7.71 -3.30
CA VAL A 53 11.41 -7.85 -1.89
C VAL A 53 12.64 -7.89 -1.00
N GLU A 54 13.61 -8.75 -1.32
CA GLU A 54 14.89 -8.82 -0.59
C GLU A 54 15.57 -7.45 -0.54
N LEU A 55 15.73 -6.79 -1.69
CA LEU A 55 16.37 -5.48 -1.79
C LEU A 55 15.69 -4.42 -0.93
N VAL A 56 14.35 -4.38 -0.96
CA VAL A 56 13.54 -3.41 -0.20
C VAL A 56 13.61 -3.68 1.32
N THR A 57 13.85 -4.94 1.72
CA THR A 57 13.99 -5.30 3.14
C THR A 57 15.38 -5.05 3.74
N GLN A 58 16.38 -4.69 2.93
CA GLN A 58 17.75 -4.44 3.41
C GLN A 58 17.88 -3.21 4.32
N GLY A 59 16.87 -2.32 4.34
CA GLY A 59 16.81 -1.18 5.24
C GLY A 59 17.55 0.08 4.75
N ASP A 60 18.31 -0.03 3.66
CA ASP A 60 18.93 1.12 3.01
C ASP A 60 17.90 1.91 2.18
N VAL A 61 17.85 3.23 2.40
CA VAL A 61 16.83 4.10 1.78
C VAL A 61 16.90 4.08 0.25
N ALA A 62 18.09 4.22 -0.35
CA ALA A 62 18.21 4.29 -1.80
C ALA A 62 17.79 2.98 -2.51
N PRO A 63 18.28 1.79 -2.10
CA PRO A 63 17.78 0.50 -2.58
C PRO A 63 16.28 0.31 -2.40
N THR A 64 15.74 0.71 -1.24
CA THR A 64 14.31 0.65 -0.95
C THR A 64 13.50 1.47 -1.94
N MET A 65 13.90 2.72 -2.18
CA MET A 65 13.21 3.62 -3.12
C MET A 65 13.23 3.07 -4.55
N VAL A 66 14.39 2.64 -5.03
CA VAL A 66 14.57 2.08 -6.38
C VAL A 66 13.77 0.78 -6.54
N GLY A 67 13.75 -0.06 -5.51
CA GLY A 67 12.98 -1.29 -5.48
C GLY A 67 11.47 -1.05 -5.48
N LEU A 68 10.98 -0.10 -4.67
CA LEU A 68 9.56 0.28 -4.64
C LEU A 68 9.11 0.89 -5.96
N GLN A 69 9.94 1.70 -6.61
CA GLN A 69 9.64 2.23 -7.93
C GLN A 69 9.48 1.10 -8.97
N ALA A 70 10.35 0.09 -8.93
CA ALA A 70 10.21 -1.07 -9.81
C ALA A 70 8.95 -1.88 -9.49
N LEU A 71 8.63 -2.08 -8.20
CA LEU A 71 7.38 -2.73 -7.79
C LEU A 71 6.15 -1.95 -8.28
N TYR A 72 6.18 -0.62 -8.23
CA TYR A 72 5.10 0.22 -8.78
C TYR A 72 4.92 -0.03 -10.28
N HIS A 73 6.00 0.01 -11.06
CA HIS A 73 5.95 -0.25 -12.50
C HIS A 73 5.42 -1.66 -12.82
N LEU A 74 5.89 -2.68 -12.12
CA LEU A 74 5.37 -4.05 -12.26
C LEU A 74 3.88 -4.15 -11.91
N SER A 75 3.40 -3.29 -11.01
CA SER A 75 1.99 -3.24 -10.62
C SER A 75 1.09 -2.57 -11.64
N CYS A 76 1.62 -2.01 -12.74
CA CYS A 76 0.82 -1.39 -13.82
C CYS A 76 0.15 -2.39 -14.77
N ASP A 77 0.55 -3.66 -14.74
CA ASP A 77 -0.05 -4.76 -15.52
C ASP A 77 -0.61 -5.85 -14.60
N THR A 78 -1.65 -6.55 -15.05
CA THR A 78 -2.30 -7.61 -14.26
C THR A 78 -1.35 -8.75 -13.91
N SER A 79 -0.49 -9.20 -14.83
CA SER A 79 0.44 -10.30 -14.56
C SER A 79 1.50 -9.91 -13.53
N GLY A 80 2.06 -8.70 -13.67
CA GLY A 80 3.03 -8.15 -12.73
C GLY A 80 2.43 -7.89 -11.35
N ALA A 81 1.25 -7.25 -11.29
CA ALA A 81 0.52 -7.02 -10.03
C ALA A 81 0.21 -8.34 -9.32
N MET A 82 -0.27 -9.36 -10.03
CA MET A 82 -0.53 -10.68 -9.43
C MET A 82 0.75 -11.33 -8.90
N HIS A 83 1.87 -11.19 -9.61
CA HIS A 83 3.17 -11.70 -9.15
C HIS A 83 3.65 -10.97 -7.89
N VAL A 84 3.54 -9.64 -7.84
CA VAL A 84 3.85 -8.83 -6.66
C VAL A 84 2.98 -9.22 -5.47
N VAL A 85 1.66 -9.40 -5.69
CA VAL A 85 0.75 -9.87 -4.63
C VAL A 85 1.14 -11.25 -4.16
N HIS A 86 1.43 -12.19 -5.07
CA HIS A 86 1.78 -13.57 -4.72
C HIS A 86 3.01 -13.63 -3.80
N HIS A 87 4.04 -12.83 -4.10
CA HIS A 87 5.28 -12.75 -3.32
C HIS A 87 5.20 -11.82 -2.10
N GLY A 88 3.99 -11.43 -1.67
CA GLY A 88 3.81 -10.70 -0.40
C GLY A 88 4.10 -9.20 -0.46
N GLY A 89 3.99 -8.57 -1.64
CA GLY A 89 4.21 -7.13 -1.80
C GLY A 89 3.29 -6.26 -0.93
N VAL A 90 2.07 -6.73 -0.63
CA VAL A 90 1.12 -6.02 0.25
C VAL A 90 1.65 -5.97 1.69
N GLU A 91 2.05 -7.12 2.23
CA GLU A 91 2.59 -7.25 3.59
C GLU A 91 3.93 -6.55 3.73
N LEU A 92 4.77 -6.60 2.69
CA LEU A 92 6.00 -5.82 2.65
C LEU A 92 5.69 -4.33 2.82
N CYS A 93 4.75 -3.79 2.04
CA CYS A 93 4.41 -2.38 2.11
C CYS A 93 3.86 -1.98 3.48
N PHE A 94 2.95 -2.78 4.04
CA PHE A 94 2.42 -2.57 5.39
C PHE A 94 3.44 -2.80 6.51
N GLY A 95 4.45 -3.64 6.29
CA GLY A 95 5.56 -3.88 7.21
C GLY A 95 6.49 -2.67 7.32
N LEU A 96 6.69 -1.94 6.22
CA LEU A 96 7.56 -0.76 6.16
C LEU A 96 6.86 0.54 6.53
N LEU A 97 5.54 0.63 6.31
CA LEU A 97 4.74 1.85 6.54
C LEU A 97 4.92 2.46 7.95
N PRO A 98 5.03 1.70 9.07
CA PRO A 98 5.25 2.28 10.39
C PRO A 98 6.53 3.11 10.48
N MET A 99 7.61 2.65 9.84
CA MET A 99 8.95 3.25 9.89
C MET A 99 9.24 4.22 8.74
N ALA A 100 8.28 4.40 7.83
CA ALA A 100 8.47 5.17 6.63
C ALA A 100 8.46 6.70 6.88
N THR A 101 9.36 7.40 6.18
CA THR A 101 9.32 8.86 6.02
C THR A 101 8.12 9.28 5.16
N THR A 102 7.76 10.55 5.13
CA THR A 102 6.62 11.05 4.30
C THR A 102 6.72 10.64 2.84
N MET A 103 7.92 10.75 2.25
CA MET A 103 8.17 10.35 0.86
C MET A 103 8.03 8.83 0.67
N LEU A 104 8.59 8.04 1.59
CA LEU A 104 8.49 6.59 1.53
C LEU A 104 7.05 6.11 1.76
N CYS A 105 6.29 6.76 2.64
CA CYS A 105 4.85 6.54 2.82
C CYS A 105 4.10 6.74 1.51
N ALA A 106 4.37 7.82 0.77
CA ALA A 106 3.73 8.07 -0.52
C ALA A 106 4.00 6.92 -1.49
N MET A 107 5.25 6.51 -1.66
CA MET A 107 5.59 5.41 -2.57
C MET A 107 4.97 4.07 -2.16
N LEU A 108 4.99 3.73 -0.87
CA LEU A 108 4.38 2.50 -0.36
C LEU A 108 2.87 2.48 -0.61
N LEU A 109 2.20 3.61 -0.38
CA LEU A 109 0.77 3.73 -0.57
C LEU A 109 0.38 3.77 -2.05
N ASP A 110 1.20 4.36 -2.92
CA ASP A 110 1.00 4.34 -4.37
C ASP A 110 1.13 2.91 -4.94
N VAL A 111 2.12 2.13 -4.47
CA VAL A 111 2.24 0.70 -4.82
C VAL A 111 0.99 -0.06 -4.38
N LEU A 112 0.55 0.12 -3.13
CA LEU A 112 -0.64 -0.54 -2.60
C LEU A 112 -1.92 -0.17 -3.36
N ASP A 113 -2.12 1.12 -3.66
CA ASP A 113 -3.27 1.63 -4.42
C ASP A 113 -3.30 1.03 -5.82
N GLN A 114 -2.15 0.97 -6.48
CA GLN A 114 -2.00 0.35 -7.79
C GLN A 114 -2.30 -1.16 -7.76
N LEU A 115 -1.80 -1.88 -6.75
CA LEU A 115 -2.07 -3.31 -6.57
C LEU A 115 -3.56 -3.58 -6.33
N VAL A 116 -4.22 -2.79 -5.48
CA VAL A 116 -5.66 -2.92 -5.21
C VAL A 116 -6.50 -2.63 -6.45
N ALA A 117 -6.10 -1.64 -7.25
CA ALA A 117 -6.79 -1.28 -8.48
C ALA A 117 -6.74 -2.38 -9.55
N ILE A 118 -5.66 -3.16 -9.61
CA ILE A 118 -5.43 -4.16 -10.68
C ILE A 118 -5.69 -5.60 -10.23
N ALA A 119 -5.36 -5.95 -8.98
CA ALA A 119 -5.40 -7.31 -8.47
C ALA A 119 -6.45 -7.46 -7.34
N PRO A 120 -7.59 -8.16 -7.58
CA PRO A 120 -8.60 -8.40 -6.55
C PRO A 120 -8.03 -9.11 -5.31
N ALA A 121 -7.03 -9.99 -5.49
CA ALA A 121 -6.33 -10.64 -4.39
C ALA A 121 -5.61 -9.64 -3.47
N ALA A 122 -5.10 -8.52 -3.99
CA ALA A 122 -4.52 -7.46 -3.18
C ALA A 122 -5.57 -6.84 -2.25
N THR A 123 -6.79 -6.58 -2.76
CA THR A 123 -7.89 -6.01 -1.96
C THR A 123 -8.16 -6.84 -0.70
N LEU A 124 -8.23 -8.16 -0.83
CA LEU A 124 -8.43 -9.07 0.31
C LEU A 124 -7.28 -9.02 1.31
N ARG A 125 -6.03 -8.89 0.83
CA ARG A 125 -4.84 -8.78 1.69
C ARG A 125 -4.72 -7.42 2.38
N VAL A 126 -5.17 -6.35 1.73
CA VAL A 126 -5.29 -5.02 2.34
C VAL A 126 -6.41 -5.00 3.37
N ALA A 127 -7.53 -5.67 3.09
CA ALA A 127 -8.70 -5.77 3.94
C ALA A 127 -8.50 -6.73 5.13
N THR A 128 -7.48 -6.44 5.95
CA THR A 128 -7.31 -7.07 7.26
C THR A 128 -7.45 -6.02 8.35
N LEU A 129 -7.97 -6.42 9.51
CA LEU A 129 -8.14 -5.51 10.65
C LEU A 129 -6.83 -4.82 11.05
N ARG A 130 -5.70 -5.54 10.93
CA ARG A 130 -4.37 -5.02 11.23
C ARG A 130 -3.99 -3.88 10.30
N HIS A 131 -4.13 -4.07 8.99
CA HIS A 131 -3.78 -3.08 7.98
C HIS A 131 -4.72 -1.86 8.04
N THR A 132 -6.02 -2.08 8.22
CA THR A 132 -7.00 -0.99 8.38
C THR A 132 -6.72 -0.13 9.61
N ARG A 133 -6.38 -0.75 10.77
CA ARG A 133 -5.97 0.00 11.97
C ARG A 133 -4.72 0.83 11.74
N LEU A 134 -3.73 0.28 11.04
CA LEU A 134 -2.49 0.98 10.75
C LEU A 134 -2.72 2.20 9.86
N LEU A 135 -3.54 2.08 8.80
CA LEU A 135 -3.90 3.21 7.94
C LEU A 135 -4.66 4.30 8.71
N LEU A 136 -5.64 3.92 9.54
CA LEU A 136 -6.37 4.85 10.39
C LEU A 136 -5.44 5.60 11.35
N ALA A 137 -4.51 4.88 12.00
CA ALA A 137 -3.53 5.47 12.90
C ALA A 137 -2.63 6.48 12.17
N LYS A 138 -2.12 6.13 10.99
CA LYS A 138 -1.26 7.02 10.18
C LYS A 138 -2.00 8.30 9.76
N VAL A 139 -3.22 8.17 9.25
CA VAL A 139 -4.05 9.33 8.85
C VAL A 139 -4.36 10.22 10.06
N HIS A 140 -4.61 9.62 11.23
CA HIS A 140 -4.86 10.37 12.47
C HIS A 140 -3.62 11.10 12.99
N ASP A 141 -2.45 10.45 12.94
CA ASP A 141 -1.18 11.04 13.37
C ASP A 141 -0.79 12.23 12.49
N GLU A 142 -0.89 12.09 11.16
CA GLU A 142 -0.66 13.19 10.21
C GLU A 142 -1.53 14.40 10.56
N ARG A 143 -2.81 14.15 10.82
CA ARG A 143 -3.75 15.21 11.17
C ARG A 143 -3.43 15.94 12.47
N ARG A 144 -2.77 15.28 13.43
CA ARG A 144 -2.34 15.89 14.69
C ARG A 144 -1.07 16.71 14.53
N THR A 145 -0.19 16.35 13.59
CA THR A 145 1.14 16.95 13.43
C THR A 145 1.15 18.07 12.40
N THR A 146 0.31 18.04 11.37
CA THR A 146 0.27 19.03 10.28
C THR A 146 -1.10 19.72 10.19
N SER A 147 -1.18 20.95 10.71
CA SER A 147 -2.42 21.75 10.70
C SER A 147 -2.72 22.44 9.36
N ASN A 148 -1.72 22.61 8.48
CA ASN A 148 -1.82 23.52 7.33
C ASN A 148 -1.61 22.86 5.96
N SER A 149 -1.12 21.62 5.89
CA SER A 149 -0.91 20.92 4.61
C SER A 149 -1.18 19.42 4.76
N VAL A 150 -2.11 18.89 3.97
CA VAL A 150 -2.37 17.46 3.88
C VAL A 150 -1.24 16.82 3.08
N SER A 151 -0.54 15.84 3.68
CA SER A 151 0.48 15.08 2.96
C SER A 151 -0.07 14.40 1.71
N SER A 152 0.75 14.36 0.65
CA SER A 152 0.37 13.81 -0.67
C SER A 152 -0.08 12.34 -0.63
N TRP A 153 0.31 11.59 0.39
CA TRP A 153 -0.02 10.17 0.56
C TRP A 153 -1.40 9.92 1.19
N VAL A 154 -2.00 10.93 1.84
CA VAL A 154 -3.29 10.78 2.55
C VAL A 154 -4.42 10.33 1.62
N PRO A 155 -4.59 10.88 0.40
CA PRO A 155 -5.62 10.40 -0.53
C PRO A 155 -5.51 8.91 -0.88
N ALA A 156 -4.29 8.39 -1.06
CA ALA A 156 -4.07 6.96 -1.32
C ALA A 156 -4.45 6.10 -0.11
N ALA A 157 -4.06 6.52 1.10
CA ALA A 157 -4.47 5.84 2.33
C ALA A 157 -6.00 5.80 2.50
N LEU A 158 -6.70 6.89 2.17
CA LEU A 158 -8.16 6.95 2.24
C LEU A 158 -8.84 6.04 1.22
N ARG A 159 -8.32 5.94 -0.01
CA ARG A 159 -8.82 4.97 -1.02
C ARG A 159 -8.65 3.53 -0.54
N LEU A 160 -7.48 3.19 0.00
CA LEU A 160 -7.21 1.86 0.55
C LEU A 160 -8.12 1.53 1.74
N LEU A 161 -8.41 2.51 2.60
CA LEU A 161 -9.38 2.37 3.68
C LEU A 161 -10.79 2.12 3.15
N ASP A 162 -11.23 2.89 2.15
CA ASP A 162 -12.53 2.67 1.52
C ASP A 162 -12.62 1.25 0.95
N CYS A 163 -11.63 0.80 0.20
CA CYS A 163 -11.56 -0.57 -0.32
C CYS A 163 -11.62 -1.63 0.79
N ALA A 164 -10.90 -1.42 1.91
CA ALA A 164 -10.92 -2.36 3.03
C ALA A 164 -12.30 -2.41 3.72
N LEU A 165 -12.97 -1.27 3.87
CA LEU A 165 -14.29 -1.15 4.48
C LEU A 165 -15.42 -1.69 3.59
N HIS A 166 -15.16 -1.91 2.31
CA HIS A 166 -16.08 -2.65 1.44
C HIS A 166 -16.16 -4.15 1.81
N VAL A 167 -15.18 -4.69 2.55
CA VAL A 167 -15.21 -6.08 3.03
C VAL A 167 -16.03 -6.15 4.33
N PRO A 168 -17.20 -6.82 4.34
CA PRO A 168 -18.14 -6.76 5.47
C PRO A 168 -17.55 -7.21 6.81
N ALA A 169 -16.72 -8.27 6.78
CA ALA A 169 -16.06 -8.77 7.99
C ALA A 169 -15.07 -7.78 8.61
N VAL A 170 -14.43 -6.94 7.78
CA VAL A 170 -13.55 -5.87 8.25
C VAL A 170 -14.37 -4.70 8.75
N ALA A 171 -15.39 -4.29 8.00
CA ALA A 171 -16.30 -3.21 8.38
C ALA A 171 -16.94 -3.47 9.76
N ALA A 172 -17.45 -4.68 10.01
CA ALA A 172 -18.03 -5.05 11.29
C ALA A 172 -17.01 -4.95 12.45
N LYS A 173 -15.78 -5.43 12.23
CA LYS A 173 -14.70 -5.38 13.25
C LYS A 173 -14.14 -3.97 13.46
N VAL A 174 -14.18 -3.11 12.45
CA VAL A 174 -13.83 -1.69 12.56
C VAL A 174 -14.92 -0.93 13.30
N ALA A 175 -16.20 -1.24 13.06
CA ALA A 175 -17.31 -0.66 13.80
C ALA A 175 -17.32 -1.06 15.29
N THR A 176 -16.73 -2.20 15.67
CA THR A 176 -16.52 -2.59 17.09
C THR A 176 -15.27 -1.98 17.72
N LEU A 177 -14.39 -1.38 16.92
CA LEU A 177 -13.24 -0.64 17.42
C LEU A 177 -13.66 0.79 17.76
N ASN A 178 -14.11 0.98 19.00
CA ASN A 178 -14.30 2.27 19.67
C ASN A 178 -14.75 3.42 18.75
N THR A 179 -16.06 3.56 18.67
CA THR A 179 -16.82 4.69 18.12
C THR A 179 -16.19 6.06 18.44
N ALA A 180 -15.54 6.26 19.59
CA ALA A 180 -14.87 7.51 19.96
C ALA A 180 -13.74 7.97 19.00
N HIS A 181 -12.99 7.06 18.38
CA HIS A 181 -11.92 7.43 17.44
C HIS A 181 -12.49 7.80 16.06
N VAL A 182 -13.50 7.05 15.61
CA VAL A 182 -14.22 7.30 14.35
C VAL A 182 -15.06 8.59 14.42
N TYR A 183 -15.72 8.85 15.56
CA TYR A 183 -16.42 10.12 15.82
C TYR A 183 -15.46 11.33 15.76
N SER A 184 -14.22 11.20 16.25
CA SER A 184 -13.21 12.26 16.17
C SER A 184 -12.71 12.53 14.74
N LEU A 185 -12.78 11.53 13.86
CA LEU A 185 -12.44 11.64 12.43
C LEU A 185 -13.58 12.29 11.63
N HIS A 186 -14.84 11.95 11.93
CA HIS A 186 -16.04 12.49 11.29
C HIS A 186 -16.35 13.93 11.70
N ALA A 187 -16.08 14.30 12.96
CA ALA A 187 -16.40 15.62 13.50
C ALA A 187 -15.54 16.77 12.92
N LEU A 188 -14.50 16.46 12.14
CA LEU A 188 -13.45 17.44 11.82
C LEU A 188 -13.03 17.51 10.33
N MET A 189 -13.61 16.68 9.45
CA MET A 189 -13.65 16.93 8.00
C MET A 189 -14.88 16.27 7.36
N PRO A 190 -15.50 16.88 6.34
CA PRO A 190 -16.57 16.24 5.59
C PRO A 190 -15.97 15.09 4.77
N LEU A 191 -16.25 13.85 5.18
CA LEU A 191 -16.04 12.68 4.35
C LEU A 191 -16.87 12.81 3.06
N PRO A 192 -16.43 12.22 1.94
CA PRO A 192 -17.29 12.06 0.77
C PRO A 192 -18.62 11.45 1.22
N ARG A 193 -19.75 12.07 0.86
CA ARG A 193 -21.10 11.67 1.29
C ARG A 193 -21.35 10.16 1.33
N PRO A 194 -20.88 9.34 0.36
CA PRO A 194 -21.07 7.89 0.38
C PRO A 194 -20.37 7.20 1.56
N LEU A 195 -19.15 7.63 1.89
CA LEU A 195 -18.35 7.13 3.01
C LEU A 195 -18.93 7.60 4.34
N ALA A 196 -19.31 8.88 4.42
CA ALA A 196 -19.95 9.47 5.60
C ALA A 196 -21.23 8.73 5.99
N LEU A 197 -22.15 8.56 5.03
CA LEU A 197 -23.42 7.86 5.23
C LEU A 197 -23.24 6.39 5.60
N ARG A 198 -22.15 5.76 5.15
CA ARG A 198 -21.89 4.34 5.43
C ARG A 198 -21.28 4.15 6.81
N VAL A 199 -20.39 5.06 7.22
CA VAL A 199 -19.91 5.14 8.60
C VAL A 199 -21.09 5.44 9.54
N GLU A 200 -21.93 6.42 9.23
CA GLU A 200 -23.15 6.74 9.99
C GLU A 200 -24.11 5.53 10.08
N ARG A 201 -24.39 4.83 8.98
CA ARG A 201 -25.25 3.63 9.01
C ARG A 201 -24.67 2.48 9.84
N LEU A 202 -23.36 2.29 9.80
CA LEU A 202 -22.66 1.28 10.61
C LEU A 202 -22.61 1.66 12.11
N LEU A 203 -22.76 2.96 12.42
CA LEU A 203 -22.84 3.48 13.79
C LEU A 203 -24.29 3.41 14.32
N CYS A 204 -25.29 3.79 13.54
CA CYS A 204 -26.71 3.74 13.95
C CYS A 204 -27.23 2.31 14.12
N SER A 205 -26.73 1.33 13.38
CA SER A 205 -27.18 -0.07 13.54
C SER A 205 -26.79 -0.69 14.90
N LYS A 206 -25.96 -0.01 15.70
CA LYS A 206 -25.61 -0.42 17.06
C LYS A 206 -26.42 0.28 18.13
N GLU A 207 -26.95 1.47 17.85
CA GLU A 207 -27.79 2.18 18.83
C GLU A 207 -29.16 1.49 19.01
N ASP A 208 -29.62 0.75 17.99
CA ASP A 208 -30.85 -0.04 18.07
C ASP A 208 -30.70 -1.41 18.79
N GLU A 209 -29.47 -1.87 19.09
CA GLU A 209 -29.25 -3.12 19.84
C GLU A 209 -29.11 -2.92 21.36
N ASP A 210 -28.91 -1.69 21.82
CA ASP A 210 -28.73 -1.37 23.26
C ASP A 210 -29.97 -0.73 23.92
N CYS A 211 -31.14 -0.77 23.26
CA CYS A 211 -32.43 -0.38 23.85
C CYS A 211 -33.39 -1.57 23.96
N THR A 212 -33.15 -2.45 24.93
CA THR A 212 -34.20 -3.30 25.56
C THR A 212 -34.03 -3.36 27.06
#